data_AF-A0A0R3RV73-F1
#
_entry.id   AF-A0A0R3RV73-F1
#
_cell.length_a   1.000
_cell.length_b   1.000
_cell.length_c   1.000
_cell.angle_alpha   90.00
_cell.angle_beta   90.00
_cell.angle_gamma   90.00
#
_symmetry.space_group_name_H-M   'P 1'
#
loop_
_entity.id
_entity.type
_entity.pdbx_description
1 polymer ?
#
loop_
_entity_poly.entity_id
_entity_poly.type
_entity_poly.pdbx_seq_one_letter_code
_entity_poly.pdbx_strand_id
1 'polypeptide(L)' 'KKECTTHAGCYDQREPQDWCILDENQSWTDIGCFCDEKLHSCVIERTNNGQLEFSYCSPQANWECIYSY' A
#
# COMPACT_ATOMS: atom_id res chain seq x y z
N LYS A 1 -9.81 5.08 0.97
CA LYS A 1 -8.68 6.01 0.74
C LYS A 1 -8.61 7.01 1.90
N LYS A 2 -7.40 7.31 2.39
CA LYS A 2 -7.16 8.30 3.45
C LYS A 2 -6.51 9.53 2.83
N GLU A 3 -7.07 10.71 3.14
CA GLU A 3 -6.50 11.99 2.71
C GLU A 3 -5.23 12.32 3.51
N CYS A 4 -4.23 12.91 2.87
CA CYS A 4 -2.95 13.25 3.48
C CYS A 4 -2.30 14.48 2.80
N THR A 5 -1.41 15.13 3.55
CA THR A 5 -0.55 16.21 3.01
C THR A 5 0.93 15.86 3.12
N THR A 6 1.29 14.94 4.00
CA THR A 6 2.67 14.50 4.24
C THR A 6 2.73 12.99 4.42
N HIS A 7 3.89 12.40 4.15
CA HIS A 7 4.13 10.96 4.34
C HIS A 7 3.79 10.47 5.76
N ALA A 8 4.06 11.29 6.78
CA ALA A 8 3.72 10.97 8.17
C ALA A 8 2.20 10.77 8.40
N GLY A 9 1.35 11.35 7.55
CA GLY A 9 -0.10 11.12 7.58
C GLY A 9 -0.51 9.68 7.20
N CYS A 10 0.41 8.87 6.67
CA CYS A 10 0.15 7.50 6.22
C CYS A 10 0.78 6.43 7.11
N TYR A 11 1.45 6.79 8.22
CA TYR A 11 2.11 5.82 9.11
C TYR A 11 1.16 4.83 9.80
N ASP A 12 -0.11 5.19 9.95
CA ASP A 12 -1.19 4.35 10.47
C ASP A 12 -1.92 3.56 9.35
N GLN A 13 -1.36 3.53 8.15
CA GLN A 13 -1.90 2.78 7.02
C GLN A 13 -1.02 1.55 6.72
N ARG A 14 -1.62 0.57 6.05
CA ARG A 14 -0.98 -0.64 5.54
C ARG A 14 -1.38 -0.87 4.09
N GLU A 15 -0.70 -1.78 3.44
CA GLU A 15 -1.07 -2.26 2.12
C GLU A 15 -2.53 -2.73 2.06
N PRO A 16 -3.21 -2.64 0.90
CA PRO A 16 -4.52 -3.26 0.74
C PRO A 16 -4.44 -4.77 1.00
N GLN A 17 -5.52 -5.34 1.51
CA GLN A 17 -5.58 -6.75 1.91
C GLN A 17 -5.09 -7.70 0.82
N ASP A 18 -5.51 -7.46 -0.42
CA ASP A 18 -5.16 -8.26 -1.59
C ASP A 18 -3.66 -8.19 -1.96
N TRP A 19 -2.91 -7.25 -1.38
CA TRP A 19 -1.48 -7.11 -1.61
C TRP A 19 -0.66 -7.60 -0.43
N CYS A 20 -1.29 -8.04 0.67
CA CYS A 20 -0.54 -8.51 1.83
C CYS A 20 0.39 -9.69 1.52
N ILE A 21 -0.08 -10.59 0.65
CA ILE A 21 0.72 -11.70 0.13
C ILE A 21 0.97 -11.40 -1.35
N LEU A 22 2.23 -11.21 -1.69
CA LEU A 22 2.65 -11.00 -3.07
C LEU A 22 2.66 -12.32 -3.84
N ASP A 23 2.25 -12.26 -5.11
CA ASP A 23 2.43 -13.37 -6.06
C ASP A 23 3.91 -13.53 -6.46
N GLU A 24 4.26 -14.67 -7.07
CA GLU A 24 5.65 -15.01 -7.45
C GLU A 24 6.37 -13.95 -8.30
N ASN A 25 5.61 -13.18 -9.10
CA ASN A 25 6.15 -12.14 -9.99
C ASN A 25 5.98 -10.72 -9.44
N GLN A 26 5.63 -10.59 -8.16
CA GLN A 26 5.42 -9.30 -7.50
C GLN A 26 6.48 -9.03 -6.44
N SER A 27 6.83 -7.76 -6.27
CA SER A 27 7.78 -7.32 -5.24
C SER A 27 7.39 -5.95 -4.69
N TRP A 28 7.63 -5.74 -3.39
CA TRP A 28 7.45 -4.43 -2.76
C TRP A 28 8.49 -3.44 -3.24
N THR A 29 8.12 -2.16 -3.28
CA THR A 29 9.08 -1.06 -3.31
C THR A 29 9.52 -0.70 -1.88
N ASP A 30 10.65 -0.02 -1.72
CA ASP A 30 11.23 0.29 -0.40
C ASP A 30 10.50 1.39 0.40
N ILE A 31 9.39 1.92 -0.12
CA ILE A 31 8.72 3.12 0.41
C ILE A 31 7.55 2.78 1.34
N GLY A 32 6.88 1.62 1.13
CA GLY A 32 5.63 1.29 1.81
C GLY A 32 4.51 2.29 1.51
N CYS A 33 3.56 2.47 2.43
CA CYS A 33 2.50 3.46 2.28
C CYS A 33 3.02 4.89 2.39
N PHE A 34 2.79 5.72 1.37
CA PHE A 34 3.19 7.11 1.33
C PHE A 34 2.08 8.04 0.87
N CYS A 35 2.25 9.33 1.14
CA CYS A 35 1.31 10.35 0.69
C CYS A 35 1.67 10.76 -0.73
N ASP A 36 0.78 10.49 -1.70
CA ASP A 36 0.93 11.03 -3.04
C ASP A 36 0.49 12.50 -3.07
N GLU A 37 1.41 13.38 -3.46
CA GLU A 37 1.17 14.84 -3.44
C GLU A 37 0.15 15.32 -4.47
N LYS A 38 -0.10 14.54 -5.53
CA LYS A 38 -1.07 14.92 -6.58
C LYS A 38 -2.48 14.47 -6.23
N LEU A 39 -2.61 13.28 -5.64
CA LEU A 39 -3.86 12.67 -5.21
C LEU A 39 -4.26 13.09 -3.80
N HIS A 40 -3.33 13.69 -3.04
CA HIS A 40 -3.48 13.99 -1.61
C HIS A 40 -3.98 12.77 -0.82
N SER A 41 -3.49 11.58 -1.17
CA SER A 41 -3.99 10.30 -0.65
C SER A 41 -2.87 9.34 -0.32
N CYS A 42 -3.09 8.53 0.72
CA CYS A 42 -2.16 7.44 1.07
C CYS A 42 -2.24 6.31 0.04
N VAL A 43 -1.14 6.06 -0.65
CA VAL A 43 -0.97 5.03 -1.66
C VAL A 43 0.26 4.18 -1.36
N ILE A 44 0.28 2.99 -1.94
CA ILE A 44 1.44 2.09 -1.90
C ILE A 44 1.73 1.62 -3.32
N GLU A 45 3.00 1.36 -3.58
CA GLU A 45 3.48 0.85 -4.85
C GLU A 45 4.05 -0.56 -4.68
N ARG A 46 3.88 -1.36 -5.73
CA ARG A 46 4.57 -2.64 -5.91
C ARG A 46 5.00 -2.78 -7.36
N THR A 47 5.95 -3.66 -7.61
CA THR A 47 6.26 -4.11 -8.96
C THR A 47 5.47 -5.39 -9.24
N ASN A 48 4.87 -5.52 -10.42
CA ASN A 48 4.22 -6.72 -10.91
C ASN A 48 4.73 -7.01 -12.34
N ASN A 49 5.46 -8.11 -12.54
CA ASN A 49 6.07 -8.44 -13.84
C ASN A 49 6.92 -7.29 -14.42
N GLY A 50 7.65 -6.56 -13.56
CA GLY A 50 8.48 -5.42 -13.96
C GLY A 50 7.72 -4.12 -14.22
N GLN A 51 6.39 -4.10 -14.05
CA GLN A 51 5.56 -2.90 -14.16
C GLN A 51 5.23 -2.35 -12.77
N LEU A 52 5.27 -1.03 -12.62
CA LEU A 52 4.88 -0.37 -11.39
C LEU A 52 3.35 -0.32 -11.29
N GLU A 53 2.81 -0.88 -10.21
CA GLU A 53 1.40 -0.79 -9.85
C GLU A 53 1.25 0.06 -8.58
N PHE A 54 0.15 0.78 -8.48
CA PHE A 54 -0.21 1.57 -7.30
C PHE A 54 -1.60 1.19 -6.83
N SER A 55 -1.81 1.27 -5.52
CA SER A 55 -3.12 1.09 -4.90
C SER A 55 -3.26 1.98 -3.68
N TYR A 56 -4.50 2.16 -3.22
CA TYR A 56 -4.76 2.91 -1.99
C TYR A 56 -4.44 2.05 -0.78
N CYS A 57 -3.81 2.67 0.22
CA CYS A 57 -3.59 2.03 1.49
C CYS A 57 -4.89 1.81 2.26
N SER A 58 -4.86 0.83 3.16
CA SER A 58 -5.93 0.49 4.10
C SER A 58 -5.57 0.89 5.53
N PRO A 59 -6.55 1.23 6.39
CA PRO A 59 -6.26 1.55 7.79
C PRO A 59 -5.59 0.38 8.50
N GLN A 60 -4.56 0.64 9.31
CA GLN A 60 -3.91 -0.38 10.13
C GLN A 60 -4.86 -0.97 11.20
N ALA A 61 -5.90 -0.23 11.59
CA ALA A 61 -6.86 -0.69 12.59
C ALA A 61 -7.59 -1.95 12.10
N ASN A 62 -7.42 -3.05 12.84
CA ASN A 62 -7.92 -4.40 12.47
C ASN A 62 -7.35 -4.92 11.14
N TRP A 63 -6.22 -4.40 10.71
CA TRP A 63 -5.51 -4.94 9.55
C TRP A 63 -4.76 -6.20 9.97
N GLU A 64 -5.08 -7.32 9.34
CA GLU A 64 -4.42 -8.59 9.54
C GLU A 64 -4.15 -9.22 8.19
N CYS A 65 -2.96 -9.75 7.99
CA CYS A 65 -2.67 -10.53 6.78
C CYS A 65 -3.40 -11.87 6.85
N ILE A 66 -4.54 -11.98 6.16
CA ILE A 66 -5.32 -13.22 6.16
C ILE A 66 -4.79 -14.13 5.05
N TYR A 67 -4.18 -15.24 5.44
CA TYR A 67 -3.94 -16.36 4.53
C TYR A 67 -5.28 -17.04 4.22
N SER A 68 -5.73 -16.99 2.97
CA SER A 68 -6.78 -17.90 2.51
C SER A 68 -6.15 -19.27 2.27
N TYR A 69 -6.35 -20.20 3.21
CA TYR A 69 -6.05 -21.62 3.06
C TYR A 69 -7.05 -22.32 2.14
#